data_AF-A0A2V7VCQ9-F1
#
_entry.id   AF-A0A2V7VCQ9-F1
#
_cell.length_a   1.000
_cell.length_b   1.000
_cell.length_c   1.000
_cell.angle_alpha   90.00
_cell.angle_beta   90.00
_cell.angle_gamma   90.00
#
_symmetry.space_group_name_H-M   'P 1'
#
loop_
_entity.id
_entity.type
_entity.pdbx_description
1 polymer ?
#
loop_
_entity_poly.entity_id
_entity_poly.type
_entity_poly.pdbx_seq_one_letter_code
_entity_poly.pdbx_strand_id
1 'polypeptide(L)'
;HVRDRLSAYLDQELVSMERTVVETHLHGCEACRRHLETLAAVDSAVRALPIEAPSGYFDALPGRVRARLERPAPRVRQVPLRLPAWTWAAAAALVLGVVTPLTMVTLWSTREEPLPVPRPEALAPPTVALSPLADARGDKDKEEMKPGTADELKLRRAAPASGRNTQPLPVGGAMPATGPARDAFAT
;
A
#
# COMPACT_ATOMS: atom_id res chain seq x y z
N HIS A 1 -18.32 -4.11 1.03
CA HIS A 1 -19.37 -3.26 0.41
C HIS A 1 -19.34 -1.86 1.01
N VAL A 2 -19.98 -0.84 0.42
CA VAL A 2 -19.96 0.54 0.97
C VAL A 2 -20.56 0.60 2.37
N ARG A 3 -21.61 -0.19 2.62
CA ARG A 3 -22.30 -0.26 3.92
C ARG A 3 -21.36 -0.58 5.09
N ASP A 4 -20.40 -1.47 4.87
CA ASP A 4 -19.42 -1.89 5.90
C ASP A 4 -18.44 -0.78 6.28
N ARG A 5 -18.33 0.26 5.45
CA ARG A 5 -17.42 1.41 5.65
C ARG A 5 -18.10 2.61 6.29
N LEU A 6 -19.42 2.57 6.51
CA LEU A 6 -20.17 3.72 7.04
C LEU A 6 -19.81 4.05 8.49
N SER A 7 -19.47 3.06 9.32
CA SER A 7 -18.96 3.32 10.68
C SER A 7 -17.63 4.07 10.63
N ALA A 8 -16.63 3.52 9.93
CA ALA A 8 -15.34 4.18 9.75
C ALA A 8 -15.45 5.57 9.08
N TYR A 9 -16.44 5.77 8.20
CA TYR A 9 -16.75 7.08 7.64
C TYR A 9 -17.26 8.06 8.72
N LEU A 10 -18.18 7.63 9.58
CA LEU A 10 -18.70 8.41 10.70
C LEU A 10 -17.58 8.78 11.70
N ASP A 11 -16.69 7.83 11.96
CA ASP A 11 -15.54 7.96 12.88
C ASP A 11 -14.35 8.74 12.26
N GLN A 12 -14.45 9.14 10.98
CA GLN A 12 -13.41 9.83 10.20
C GLN A 12 -12.11 9.04 10.02
N GLU A 13 -12.18 7.71 10.03
CA GLU A 13 -11.02 6.83 9.92
C GLU A 13 -10.67 6.46 8.47
N LEU A 14 -11.52 6.82 7.50
CA LEU A 14 -11.27 6.54 6.09
C LEU A 14 -10.23 7.49 5.49
N VAL A 15 -9.31 6.93 4.70
CA VAL A 15 -8.40 7.71 3.86
C VAL A 15 -9.19 8.45 2.76
N SER A 16 -8.62 9.53 2.23
CA SER A 16 -9.30 10.44 1.30
C SER A 16 -9.97 9.73 0.11
N MET A 17 -9.27 8.80 -0.54
CA MET A 17 -9.79 8.05 -1.68
C MET A 17 -11.04 7.22 -1.31
N GLU A 18 -11.00 6.50 -0.18
CA GLU A 18 -12.11 5.67 0.26
C GLU A 18 -13.30 6.52 0.69
N ARG A 19 -13.02 7.66 1.33
CA ARG A 19 -14.03 8.64 1.73
C ARG A 19 -14.81 9.14 0.51
N THR A 20 -14.13 9.53 -0.57
CA THR A 20 -14.77 9.97 -1.82
C THR A 20 -15.66 8.89 -2.44
N VAL A 21 -15.25 7.62 -2.39
CA VAL A 21 -16.07 6.50 -2.86
C VAL A 21 -17.36 6.37 -2.04
N VAL A 22 -17.27 6.48 -0.71
CA VAL A 22 -18.44 6.44 0.19
C VAL A 22 -19.36 7.63 -0.08
N GLU A 23 -18.82 8.84 -0.18
CA GLU A 23 -19.59 10.07 -0.43
C GLU A 23 -20.34 10.00 -1.77
N THR A 24 -19.65 9.58 -2.83
CA THR A 24 -20.26 9.40 -4.15
C THR A 24 -21.44 8.41 -4.08
N HIS A 25 -21.29 7.32 -3.34
CA HIS A 25 -22.38 6.36 -3.14
C HIS A 25 -23.54 6.94 -2.32
N LEU A 26 -23.25 7.72 -1.28
CA LEU A 26 -24.27 8.38 -0.44
C LEU A 26 -25.09 9.41 -1.22
N HIS A 27 -24.52 10.06 -2.24
CA HIS A 27 -25.30 10.92 -3.15
C HIS A 27 -26.36 10.14 -3.93
N GLY A 28 -26.04 8.93 -4.39
CA GLY A 28 -26.94 8.11 -5.22
C GLY A 28 -27.83 7.12 -4.46
N CYS A 29 -27.53 6.79 -3.20
CA CYS A 29 -28.18 5.69 -2.49
C CYS A 29 -28.85 6.13 -1.19
N GLU A 30 -30.18 6.26 -1.21
CA GLU A 30 -30.97 6.64 -0.04
C GLU A 30 -30.91 5.60 1.09
N ALA A 31 -30.88 4.30 0.75
CA ALA A 31 -30.79 3.23 1.75
C ALA A 31 -29.51 3.34 2.60
N CYS A 32 -28.38 3.72 1.98
CA CYS A 32 -27.13 3.93 2.69
C CYS A 32 -27.12 5.22 3.51
N ARG A 33 -27.79 6.30 3.05
CA ARG A 33 -27.99 7.51 3.85
C ARG A 33 -28.80 7.24 5.12
N ARG A 34 -29.95 6.58 5.01
CA ARG A 34 -30.78 6.19 6.17
C ARG A 34 -30.00 5.29 7.13
N HIS A 35 -29.15 4.40 6.62
CA HIS A 35 -28.32 3.57 7.49
C HIS A 35 -27.27 4.40 8.23
N LEU A 36 -26.61 5.35 7.56
CA LEU A 36 -25.68 6.28 8.19
C LEU A 36 -26.37 7.14 9.27
N GLU A 37 -27.58 7.64 8.99
CA GLU A 37 -28.41 8.37 9.96
C GLU A 37 -28.73 7.51 11.20
N THR A 38 -29.02 6.22 11.01
CA THR A 38 -29.26 5.28 12.11
C THR A 38 -28.01 5.13 12.98
N LEU A 39 -26.83 4.98 12.37
CA LEU A 39 -25.56 4.90 13.09
C LEU A 39 -25.26 6.20 13.85
N ALA A 40 -25.47 7.35 13.21
CA ALA A 40 -25.27 8.66 13.82
C ALA A 40 -26.23 8.90 15.01
N ALA A 41 -27.48 8.44 14.92
CA ALA A 41 -28.43 8.51 16.02
C ALA A 41 -27.94 7.70 17.23
N VAL A 42 -27.42 6.48 17.01
CA VAL A 42 -26.84 5.66 18.09
C VAL A 42 -25.62 6.33 18.70
N ASP A 43 -24.67 6.83 17.90
CA ASP A 43 -23.49 7.54 18.40
C ASP A 43 -23.88 8.75 19.25
N SER A 44 -24.86 9.55 18.79
CA SER A 44 -25.36 10.70 19.54
C SER A 44 -26.01 10.33 20.87
N ALA A 45 -26.79 9.23 20.91
CA ALA A 45 -27.43 8.75 22.12
C ALA A 45 -26.40 8.26 23.15
N VAL A 46 -25.35 7.59 22.70
CA VAL A 46 -24.25 7.14 23.57
C VAL A 46 -23.46 8.33 24.12
N ARG A 47 -23.16 9.34 23.28
CA ARG A 47 -22.45 10.56 23.72
C ARG A 47 -23.23 11.39 24.74
N ALA A 48 -24.56 11.32 24.71
CA ALA A 48 -25.41 12.03 25.66
C ALA A 48 -25.45 11.37 27.05
N LEU A 49 -24.92 10.15 27.22
CA LEU A 49 -24.92 9.47 28.50
C LEU A 49 -23.94 10.15 29.47
N PRO A 50 -24.38 10.55 30.67
CA PRO A 50 -23.48 11.05 31.70
C PRO A 50 -22.66 9.89 32.27
N ILE A 51 -21.39 9.83 31.90
CA ILE A 51 -20.43 8.85 32.42
C ILE A 51 -19.44 9.61 33.29
N GLU A 52 -19.54 9.43 34.62
CA GLU A 52 -18.60 10.02 35.56
C GLU A 52 -17.35 9.15 35.69
N ALA A 53 -16.18 9.78 35.67
CA ALA A 53 -14.94 9.07 35.88
C ALA A 53 -14.78 8.71 37.38
N PRO A 54 -14.20 7.54 37.71
CA PRO A 54 -13.86 7.24 39.10
C PRO A 54 -12.98 8.33 39.73
N SER A 55 -13.16 8.58 41.02
CA SER A 55 -12.38 9.59 41.77
C SER A 55 -10.87 9.38 41.59
N GLY A 56 -10.13 10.45 41.28
CA GLY A 56 -8.68 10.39 41.07
C GLY A 56 -8.23 9.82 39.72
N TYR A 57 -9.15 9.42 38.83
CA TYR A 57 -8.80 8.89 37.51
C TYR A 57 -7.97 9.89 36.69
N PHE A 58 -8.41 11.15 36.64
CA PHE A 58 -7.74 12.22 35.89
C PHE A 58 -6.45 12.69 36.56
N ASP A 59 -6.34 12.61 37.89
CA ASP A 59 -5.09 12.91 38.61
C ASP A 59 -3.98 11.90 38.28
N ALA A 60 -4.33 10.62 38.19
CA ALA A 60 -3.39 9.56 37.83
C ALA A 60 -3.10 9.47 36.31
N LEU A 61 -3.94 10.07 35.46
CA LEU A 61 -3.84 9.96 34.00
C LEU A 61 -2.51 10.49 33.44
N PRO A 62 -2.04 11.71 33.78
CA PRO A 62 -0.76 12.23 33.27
C PRO A 62 0.42 11.30 33.57
N GLY A 63 0.47 10.74 34.79
CA GLY A 63 1.51 9.79 35.19
C GLY A 63 1.49 8.52 34.33
N ARG A 64 0.31 7.96 34.07
CA ARG A 64 0.16 6.77 33.20
C ARG A 64 0.54 7.05 31.74
N VAL A 65 0.15 8.21 31.21
CA VAL A 65 0.48 8.62 29.83
C VAL A 65 2.00 8.79 29.69
N ARG A 66 2.65 9.54 30.59
CA ARG A 66 4.10 9.70 30.60
C ARG A 66 4.83 8.37 30.72
N ALA A 67 4.43 7.54 31.69
CA ALA A 67 5.04 6.22 31.84
C ALA A 67 4.90 5.34 30.58
N ARG A 68 3.85 5.51 29.77
CA ARG A 68 3.69 4.78 28.49
C ARG A 68 4.53 5.39 27.37
N LEU A 69 4.67 6.71 27.31
CA LEU A 69 5.50 7.40 26.31
C LEU A 69 7.00 7.24 26.59
N GLU A 70 7.38 7.25 27.87
CA GLU A 70 8.76 7.10 28.33
C GLU A 70 9.20 5.65 28.46
N ARG A 71 8.28 4.68 28.35
CA ARG A 71 8.66 3.27 28.23
C ARG A 71 9.61 3.17 27.04
N PRO A 72 10.90 2.88 27.28
CA PRO A 72 11.81 2.65 26.18
C PRO A 72 11.18 1.54 25.35
N ALA A 73 11.05 1.74 24.04
CA ALA A 73 10.80 0.63 23.13
C ALA A 73 11.72 -0.52 23.58
N PRO A 74 11.23 -1.79 23.63
CA PRO A 74 12.07 -2.90 24.06
C PRO A 74 13.39 -2.71 23.33
N ARG A 75 14.47 -2.48 24.08
CA ARG A 75 15.76 -2.14 23.49
C ARG A 75 16.04 -3.32 22.59
N VAL A 76 15.76 -3.17 21.29
CA VAL A 76 16.30 -4.05 20.26
C VAL A 76 17.75 -3.98 20.63
N ARG A 77 18.30 -5.11 21.09
CA ARG A 77 19.63 -5.17 21.64
C ARG A 77 20.51 -4.75 20.48
N GLN A 78 20.77 -3.46 20.38
CA GLN A 78 21.70 -2.87 19.46
C GLN A 78 23.02 -3.30 20.08
N VAL A 79 23.37 -4.55 19.84
CA VAL A 79 24.75 -4.98 19.86
C VAL A 79 25.41 -4.00 18.91
N PRO A 80 26.22 -3.03 19.40
CA PRO A 80 26.96 -2.22 18.48
C PRO A 80 27.81 -3.22 17.72
N LEU A 81 27.61 -3.34 16.41
CA LEU A 81 28.56 -4.03 15.56
C LEU A 81 29.84 -3.18 15.60
N ARG A 82 30.62 -3.35 16.67
CA ARG A 82 32.00 -2.91 16.82
C ARG A 82 32.82 -3.80 15.89
N LEU A 83 32.61 -3.63 14.59
CA LEU A 83 33.43 -4.26 13.59
C LEU A 83 34.83 -3.66 13.75
N PRO A 84 35.89 -4.50 13.86
CA PRO A 84 37.24 -4.00 14.01
C PRO A 84 37.61 -3.13 12.80
N ALA A 85 38.42 -2.10 12.99
CA ALA A 85 38.77 -1.13 11.95
C ALA A 85 39.30 -1.78 10.66
N TRP A 86 39.88 -2.98 10.77
CA TRP A 86 40.37 -3.75 9.63
C TRP A 86 39.25 -4.27 8.69
N THR A 87 38.00 -4.36 9.14
CA THR A 87 36.86 -4.73 8.29
C THR A 87 36.59 -3.72 7.18
N TRP A 88 36.73 -2.43 7.49
CA TRP A 88 36.63 -1.36 6.49
C TRP A 88 37.81 -1.39 5.52
N ALA A 89 39.01 -1.68 6.01
CA ALA A 89 40.20 -1.85 5.17
C ALA A 89 40.07 -3.06 4.22
N ALA A 90 39.55 -4.19 4.72
CA ALA A 90 39.29 -5.38 3.92
C ALA A 90 38.19 -5.14 2.86
N ALA A 91 37.11 -4.43 3.22
CA ALA A 91 36.05 -4.06 2.28
C ALA A 91 36.59 -3.12 1.18
N ALA A 92 37.38 -2.11 1.55
CA ALA A 92 38.00 -1.20 0.58
C ALA A 92 38.98 -1.94 -0.35
N ALA A 93 39.79 -2.86 0.18
CA ALA A 93 40.71 -3.67 -0.61
C ALA A 93 39.97 -4.60 -1.59
N LEU A 94 38.83 -5.16 -1.20
CA LEU A 94 38.02 -6.03 -2.07
C LEU A 94 37.33 -5.22 -3.18
N VAL A 95 36.80 -4.04 -2.87
CA VAL A 95 36.24 -3.11 -3.87
C VAL A 95 37.32 -2.69 -4.86
N LEU A 96 38.49 -2.25 -4.39
CA LEU A 96 39.60 -1.91 -5.27
C LEU A 96 40.12 -3.12 -6.06
N GLY A 97 40.19 -4.30 -5.44
CA GLY A 97 40.65 -5.52 -6.10
C GLY A 97 39.71 -6.01 -7.22
N VAL A 98 38.41 -5.72 -7.15
CA VAL A 98 37.41 -6.19 -8.14
C VAL A 98 37.02 -5.09 -9.12
N VAL A 99 36.77 -3.86 -8.64
CA VAL A 99 36.27 -2.76 -9.48
C VAL A 99 37.37 -2.19 -10.37
N THR A 100 38.61 -2.09 -9.88
CA THR A 100 39.72 -1.53 -10.67
C THR A 100 40.09 -2.39 -11.89
N PRO A 101 40.23 -3.73 -11.78
CA PRO A 101 40.47 -4.55 -12.98
C PRO A 101 39.24 -4.61 -13.89
N LEU A 102 38.02 -4.60 -13.33
CA LEU A 102 36.79 -4.60 -14.15
C LEU A 102 36.64 -3.31 -14.97
N THR A 103 36.91 -2.15 -14.36
CA THR A 103 36.87 -0.84 -15.05
C THR A 103 38.03 -0.68 -16.04
N MET A 104 39.20 -1.24 -15.75
CA MET A 104 40.33 -1.23 -16.67
C MET A 104 40.03 -2.03 -17.95
N VAL A 105 39.42 -3.22 -17.80
CA VAL A 105 39.05 -4.08 -18.95
C VAL A 105 37.96 -3.44 -19.82
N THR A 106 36.95 -2.81 -19.21
CA THR A 106 35.86 -2.17 -19.97
C THR A 106 36.30 -0.89 -20.69
N LEU A 107 37.25 -0.14 -20.12
CA LEU A 107 37.83 1.05 -20.76
C LEU A 107 38.83 0.73 -21.86
N TRP A 108 39.48 -0.44 -21.82
CA TRP A 108 40.35 -0.89 -22.91
C TRP A 108 39.57 -1.45 -24.10
N SER A 109 38.40 -2.08 -23.89
CA SER A 109 37.62 -2.64 -24.99
C SER A 109 36.91 -1.58 -25.85
N THR A 110 36.79 -0.35 -25.38
CA THR A 110 36.12 0.74 -26.11
C THR A 110 37.06 1.53 -27.02
N ARG A 111 38.36 1.18 -27.07
CA ARG A 111 39.35 1.87 -27.91
C ARG A 111 39.61 1.25 -29.29
N GLU A 112 38.94 0.16 -29.64
CA GLU A 112 39.08 -0.49 -30.95
C GLU A 112 37.83 -0.29 -31.82
N GLU A 113 37.59 0.94 -32.26
CA GLU A 113 36.78 1.21 -33.46
C GLU A 113 37.61 2.17 -34.34
N PRO A 114 38.39 1.63 -35.30
CA PRO A 114 39.15 2.46 -36.22
C PRO A 114 38.15 3.24 -37.09
N LEU A 115 38.15 4.57 -36.94
CA LEU A 115 37.33 5.48 -37.73
C LEU A 115 37.48 5.17 -39.23
N PRO A 116 36.38 4.97 -39.98
CA PRO A 116 36.44 4.73 -41.42
C PRO A 116 36.97 6.00 -42.09
N VAL A 117 38.16 5.90 -42.68
CA VAL A 117 38.76 7.01 -43.44
C VAL A 117 37.94 7.22 -44.71
N PRO A 118 37.28 8.37 -44.92
CA PRO A 118 36.55 8.62 -46.15
C PRO A 118 37.55 8.70 -47.31
N ARG A 119 37.38 7.84 -48.32
CA ARG A 119 38.09 7.98 -49.60
C ARG A 119 37.64 9.29 -50.25
N PRO A 120 38.55 10.13 -50.77
CA PRO A 120 38.13 11.27 -51.58
C PRO A 120 37.47 10.73 -52.86
N GLU A 121 36.16 10.90 -52.93
CA GLU A 121 35.35 10.68 -54.12
C GLU A 121 35.91 11.58 -55.23
N ALA A 122 36.51 10.96 -56.24
CA ALA A 122 37.00 11.66 -57.41
C ALA A 122 35.82 12.35 -58.11
N LEU A 123 35.98 13.64 -58.44
CA LEU A 123 35.00 14.46 -59.14
C LEU A 123 34.54 13.77 -60.44
N ALA A 124 33.28 13.37 -60.50
CA ALA A 124 32.59 13.11 -61.76
C ALA A 124 32.05 14.45 -62.33
N PRO A 125 32.23 14.73 -63.63
CA PRO A 125 31.75 15.98 -64.24
C PRO A 125 30.21 16.02 -64.31
N PRO A 126 29.61 17.22 -64.41
CA PRO A 126 28.15 17.36 -64.45
C PRO A 126 27.60 16.88 -65.80
N THR A 127 26.93 15.72 -65.80
CA THR A 127 26.10 15.31 -66.93
C THR A 127 24.74 16.01 -66.81
N VAL A 128 24.56 17.04 -67.62
CA VAL A 128 23.26 17.67 -67.88
C VAL A 128 22.40 16.66 -68.63
N ALA A 129 21.26 16.26 -68.05
CA ALA A 129 20.22 15.52 -68.77
C ALA A 129 18.85 16.10 -68.41
N LEU A 130 18.26 16.76 -69.41
CA LEU A 130 16.88 17.22 -69.45
C LEU A 130 15.91 16.03 -69.50
N SER A 131 14.76 16.21 -68.84
CA SER A 131 13.44 15.52 -68.90
C SER A 131 13.08 14.78 -70.22
N PRO A 132 12.14 13.79 -70.26
CA PRO A 132 10.75 14.00 -69.78
C PRO A 132 9.91 12.83 -69.22
N LEU A 133 8.82 13.30 -68.60
CA LEU A 133 7.50 12.71 -68.32
C LEU A 133 7.11 11.47 -69.15
N ALA A 134 6.67 10.41 -68.48
CA ALA A 134 5.80 9.39 -69.06
C ALA A 134 4.93 8.72 -67.98
N ASP A 135 3.62 8.79 -68.22
CA ASP A 135 2.54 8.14 -67.51
C ASP A 135 2.65 6.61 -67.46
N ALA A 136 1.99 6.03 -66.45
CA ALA A 136 0.88 5.10 -66.59
C ALA A 136 0.96 3.87 -65.66
N ARG A 137 -0.27 3.43 -65.29
CA ARG A 137 -0.69 2.06 -64.95
C ARG A 137 -0.61 1.74 -63.46
N GLY A 138 -1.76 1.82 -62.77
CA GLY A 138 -2.75 0.75 -62.66
C GLY A 138 -2.77 0.35 -61.18
N ASP A 139 -3.77 -0.20 -60.52
CA ASP A 139 -5.01 -0.90 -60.80
C ASP A 139 -5.56 -1.14 -59.35
N LYS A 140 -6.81 -0.77 -59.03
CA LYS A 140 -7.89 -1.69 -58.55
C LYS A 140 -7.49 -2.66 -57.42
N ASP A 141 -8.20 -2.89 -56.31
CA ASP A 141 -9.62 -3.00 -55.96
C ASP A 141 -9.71 -2.90 -54.41
N LYS A 142 -10.69 -2.20 -53.84
CA LYS A 142 -12.03 -2.67 -53.37
C LYS A 142 -12.03 -3.61 -52.15
N GLU A 143 -12.79 -3.14 -51.18
CA GLU A 143 -13.18 -3.71 -49.89
C GLU A 143 -13.85 -5.09 -49.94
N GLU A 144 -13.83 -5.71 -48.75
CA GLU A 144 -14.80 -6.59 -48.09
C GLU A 144 -14.37 -8.05 -47.86
N MET A 145 -14.18 -8.40 -46.58
CA MET A 145 -14.30 -9.76 -46.07
C MET A 145 -14.72 -9.74 -44.58
N LYS A 146 -15.98 -10.11 -44.33
CA LYS A 146 -16.55 -10.59 -43.04
C LYS A 146 -15.95 -11.97 -42.67
N PRO A 147 -16.48 -12.72 -41.67
CA PRO A 147 -16.61 -12.50 -40.23
C PRO A 147 -15.97 -13.69 -39.43
N GLY A 148 -16.10 -13.72 -38.10
CA GLY A 148 -15.94 -14.96 -37.31
C GLY A 148 -15.78 -14.65 -35.83
N THR A 149 -16.71 -14.96 -34.93
CA THR A 149 -17.03 -16.26 -34.29
C THR A 149 -15.87 -16.92 -33.54
N ALA A 150 -16.23 -17.53 -32.40
CA ALA A 150 -15.43 -18.24 -31.39
C ALA A 150 -14.94 -17.30 -30.25
N ASP A 151 -15.01 -17.65 -28.97
CA ASP A 151 -15.28 -18.95 -28.40
C ASP A 151 -15.67 -18.83 -26.92
N GLU A 152 -16.45 -19.81 -26.47
CA GLU A 152 -16.61 -20.11 -25.05
C GLU A 152 -15.26 -20.53 -24.46
N LEU A 153 -14.97 -20.14 -23.21
CA LEU A 153 -14.35 -21.11 -22.30
C LEU A 153 -14.85 -20.96 -20.87
N LYS A 154 -15.66 -21.95 -20.52
CA LYS A 154 -16.18 -22.28 -19.20
C LYS A 154 -15.05 -22.59 -18.19
N LEU A 155 -15.20 -21.98 -17.01
CA LEU A 155 -15.22 -22.64 -15.69
C LEU A 155 -14.00 -23.50 -15.25
N ARG A 156 -13.32 -23.11 -14.14
CA ARG A 156 -13.41 -23.78 -12.82
C ARG A 156 -12.36 -23.34 -11.77
N ARG A 157 -12.86 -23.22 -10.53
CA ARG A 157 -12.24 -23.43 -9.19
C ARG A 157 -11.12 -22.50 -8.71
N ALA A 158 -11.36 -21.79 -7.60
CA ALA A 158 -11.15 -22.31 -6.24
C ALA A 158 -11.56 -21.26 -5.18
N ALA A 159 -12.37 -21.67 -4.21
CA ALA A 159 -12.65 -20.91 -2.99
C ALA A 159 -11.69 -21.37 -1.88
N PRO A 160 -11.21 -20.47 -0.99
CA PRO A 160 -10.70 -20.89 0.30
C PRO A 160 -11.74 -20.67 1.41
N ALA A 161 -12.07 -21.76 2.10
CA ALA A 161 -12.73 -21.75 3.40
C ALA A 161 -11.73 -21.24 4.45
N SER A 162 -12.04 -20.11 5.09
CA SER A 162 -11.33 -19.63 6.27
C SER A 162 -12.12 -20.03 7.51
N GLY A 163 -11.65 -21.07 8.20
CA GLY A 163 -12.17 -21.50 9.47
C GLY A 163 -11.89 -20.47 10.56
N ARG A 164 -12.94 -19.94 11.19
CA ARG A 164 -12.83 -19.20 12.44
C ARG A 164 -13.15 -20.15 13.58
N ASN A 165 -12.11 -20.46 14.34
CA ASN A 165 -12.15 -21.14 15.61
C ASN A 165 -12.75 -20.16 16.64
N THR A 166 -14.01 -20.33 17.02
CA THR A 166 -14.62 -19.60 18.15
C THR A 166 -14.48 -20.46 19.40
N GLN A 167 -13.52 -20.11 20.27
CA GLN A 167 -13.57 -20.56 21.65
C GLN A 167 -14.70 -19.82 22.38
N PRO A 168 -15.57 -20.52 23.14
CA PRO A 168 -16.51 -19.86 24.04
C PRO A 168 -15.81 -19.35 25.31
N LEU A 169 -16.09 -18.10 25.66
CA LEU A 169 -15.72 -17.48 26.94
C LEU A 169 -16.45 -18.18 28.11
N PRO A 170 -15.79 -18.45 29.25
CA PRO A 170 -16.46 -18.99 30.42
C PRO A 170 -17.38 -17.96 31.07
N VAL A 171 -18.62 -18.37 31.29
CA VAL A 171 -19.67 -17.67 32.04
C VAL A 171 -19.45 -17.90 33.54
N GLY A 172 -19.60 -16.85 34.34
CA GLY A 172 -20.04 -16.97 35.73
C GLY A 172 -18.94 -17.07 36.80
N GLY A 173 -18.34 -15.93 37.16
CA GLY A 173 -17.68 -15.77 38.45
C GLY A 173 -18.74 -15.47 39.53
N ALA A 174 -18.84 -16.37 40.51
CA ALA A 174 -19.71 -16.24 41.68
C ALA A 174 -19.32 -15.02 42.54
N MET A 175 -20.32 -14.20 42.88
CA MET A 175 -20.24 -13.18 43.93
C MET A 175 -20.40 -13.87 45.29
N PRO A 176 -19.45 -13.75 46.24
CA PRO A 176 -19.75 -14.02 47.64
C PRO A 176 -20.48 -12.80 48.25
N ALA A 177 -21.76 -13.02 48.57
CA ALA A 177 -22.50 -12.18 49.49
C ALA A 177 -22.04 -12.48 50.91
N THR A 178 -21.39 -11.51 51.56
CA THR A 178 -21.29 -11.44 53.02
C THR A 178 -21.38 -9.98 53.47
N GLY A 179 -22.59 -9.56 53.82
CA GLY A 179 -22.77 -8.37 54.64
C GLY A 179 -22.53 -8.70 56.12
N PRO A 180 -22.03 -7.76 56.93
CA PRO A 180 -22.20 -7.83 58.37
C PRO A 180 -23.54 -7.19 58.77
N ALA A 181 -24.31 -7.98 59.52
CA ALA A 181 -25.54 -7.61 60.20
C ALA A 181 -25.32 -6.37 61.09
N ARG A 182 -26.26 -5.44 61.01
CA ARG A 182 -26.48 -4.38 61.99
C ARG A 182 -27.42 -4.98 63.00
N ASP A 183 -26.98 -5.20 64.24
CA ASP A 183 -27.84 -5.36 65.41
C ASP A 183 -27.01 -5.11 66.68
N ALA A 184 -27.34 -4.03 67.40
CA ALA A 184 -27.34 -3.91 68.86
C ALA A 184 -27.59 -2.44 69.26
N PHE A 185 -28.85 -2.03 69.20
CA PHE A 185 -29.41 -0.95 70.01
C PHE A 185 -30.33 -1.61 71.05
N ALA A 186 -29.91 -1.59 72.32
CA ALA A 186 -30.71 -1.79 73.54
C ALA A 186 -29.77 -1.36 74.69
N THR A 187 -29.92 -0.16 75.25
CA THR A 187 -30.78 0.19 76.42
C THR A 187 -30.64 -0.78 77.58
#